data_AF-A0A1V0RK84-F1
#
_entry.id   AF-A0A1V0RK84-F1
#
_cell.length_a   1.000
_cell.length_b   1.000
_cell.length_c   1.000
_cell.angle_alpha   90.00
_cell.angle_beta   90.00
_cell.angle_gamma   90.00
#
_symmetry.space_group_name_H-M   'P 1'
#
loop_
_entity.id
_entity.type
_entity.pdbx_description
1 polymer ?
#
loop_
_entity_poly.entity_id
_entity_poly.type
_entity_poly.pdbx_seq_one_letter_code
_entity_poly.pdbx_strand_id
1 'polypeptide(L)'
;MATVTLISDAEATPEVRAVFDDIRATRGSDFINNFWRALAHDPALLSATWQRLKSVMGPGTLDPLTKELIYIAVSVTNGCEYCAHSHTAAARAKGMTPAQHGELLSVIGMASQTNALATALQVPVDEVFKV
;
A
#
# COMPACT_ATOMS: atom_id res chain seq x y z
N MET A 1 -7.55 -1.12 17.11
CA MET A 1 -8.88 -0.46 17.02
C MET A 1 -8.69 0.92 16.40
N ALA A 2 -9.67 1.43 15.65
CA ALA A 2 -9.57 2.75 15.01
C ALA A 2 -9.91 3.88 16.01
N THR A 3 -9.38 5.08 15.76
CA THR A 3 -9.69 6.31 16.52
C THR A 3 -10.95 7.03 16.01
N VAL A 4 -11.49 6.58 14.88
CA VAL A 4 -12.77 6.99 14.31
C VAL A 4 -13.64 5.77 14.08
N THR A 5 -14.96 5.94 14.05
CA THR A 5 -15.87 4.86 13.63
C THR A 5 -15.63 4.52 12.16
N LEU A 6 -16.04 3.32 11.73
CA LEU A 6 -15.92 2.91 10.34
C LEU A 6 -17.27 3.13 9.65
N ILE A 7 -17.34 4.08 8.72
CA ILE A 7 -18.59 4.39 8.00
C ILE A 7 -19.06 3.17 7.21
N SER A 8 -20.26 2.70 7.52
CA SER A 8 -20.93 1.60 6.82
C SER A 8 -21.51 2.07 5.48
N ASP A 9 -21.93 1.11 4.65
CA ASP A 9 -22.56 1.42 3.36
C ASP A 9 -23.93 2.09 3.53
N ALA A 10 -24.59 1.91 4.68
CA ALA A 10 -25.86 2.56 5.00
C ALA A 10 -25.65 4.02 5.44
N GLU A 11 -24.54 4.32 6.11
CA GLU A 11 -24.20 5.66 6.62
C GLU A 11 -23.50 6.54 5.58
N ALA A 12 -23.01 5.96 4.48
CA ALA A 12 -22.30 6.70 3.44
C ALA A 12 -23.19 7.76 2.77
N THR A 13 -22.74 9.02 2.82
CA THR A 13 -23.29 10.14 2.05
C THR A 13 -23.17 9.88 0.54
N PRO A 14 -23.88 10.63 -0.32
CA PRO A 14 -23.75 10.47 -1.78
C PRO A 14 -22.30 10.57 -2.28
N GLU A 15 -21.49 11.46 -1.71
CA GLU A 15 -20.08 11.67 -2.10
C GLU A 15 -19.20 10.47 -1.69
N VAL A 16 -19.36 9.98 -0.45
CA VAL A 16 -18.63 8.80 0.04
C VAL A 16 -19.03 7.56 -0.77
N ARG A 17 -20.32 7.40 -1.04
CA ARG A 17 -20.85 6.27 -1.82
C ARG A 17 -20.26 6.25 -3.23
N ALA A 18 -20.17 7.41 -3.90
CA ALA A 18 -19.55 7.51 -5.21
C ALA A 18 -18.08 7.03 -5.21
N VAL A 19 -17.30 7.35 -4.16
CA VAL A 19 -15.92 6.86 -4.04
C VAL A 19 -15.89 5.36 -3.76
N PHE A 20 -16.77 4.85 -2.88
CA PHE A 20 -16.85 3.41 -2.61
C PHE A 20 -17.23 2.63 -3.87
N ASP A 21 -18.18 3.12 -4.66
CA ASP A 21 -18.57 2.48 -5.91
C ASP A 21 -17.43 2.46 -6.93
N ASP A 22 -16.64 3.53 -7.03
CA ASP A 22 -15.44 3.53 -7.89
C ASP A 22 -14.36 2.56 -7.38
N ILE A 23 -14.19 2.41 -6.06
CA ILE A 23 -13.30 1.40 -5.47
C ILE A 23 -13.76 -0.01 -5.87
N ARG A 24 -15.06 -0.31 -5.72
CA ARG A 24 -15.61 -1.63 -6.08
C ARG A 24 -15.40 -1.94 -7.55
N ALA A 25 -15.75 -0.99 -8.43
CA ALA A 25 -15.59 -1.14 -9.87
C ALA A 25 -14.13 -1.32 -10.27
N THR A 26 -13.23 -0.53 -9.70
CA THR A 26 -11.79 -0.58 -10.01
C THR A 26 -11.13 -1.89 -9.54
N ARG A 27 -11.57 -2.41 -8.39
CA ARG A 27 -11.00 -3.63 -7.79
C ARG A 27 -11.72 -4.92 -8.19
N GLY A 28 -12.88 -4.82 -8.84
CA GLY A 28 -13.73 -5.98 -9.16
C GLY A 28 -14.22 -6.73 -7.93
N SER A 29 -14.48 -6.04 -6.82
CA SER A 29 -14.91 -6.63 -5.55
C SER A 29 -15.85 -5.71 -4.79
N ASP A 30 -16.89 -6.26 -4.17
CA ASP A 30 -17.82 -5.47 -3.35
C ASP A 30 -17.24 -5.02 -2.00
N PHE A 31 -16.07 -5.56 -1.63
CA PHE A 31 -15.45 -5.33 -0.33
C PHE A 31 -14.70 -3.98 -0.26
N ILE A 32 -15.18 -3.09 0.61
CA ILE A 32 -14.48 -1.87 1.02
C ILE A 32 -13.75 -2.11 2.34
N ASN A 33 -12.41 -2.13 2.29
CA ASN A 33 -11.57 -2.34 3.47
C ASN A 33 -11.60 -1.12 4.42
N ASN A 34 -11.34 -1.38 5.70
CA ASN A 34 -11.52 -0.41 6.79
C ASN A 34 -10.79 0.94 6.62
N PHE A 35 -9.67 1.00 5.89
CA PHE A 35 -8.96 2.25 5.62
C PHE A 35 -9.84 3.28 4.90
N TRP A 36 -10.57 2.85 3.87
CA TRP A 36 -11.49 3.71 3.14
C TRP A 36 -12.71 4.10 4.00
N ARG A 37 -13.18 3.18 4.83
CA ARG A 37 -14.28 3.45 5.79
C ARG A 37 -13.89 4.44 6.88
N ALA A 38 -12.62 4.43 7.30
CA ALA A 38 -12.08 5.40 8.26
C ALA A 38 -11.89 6.78 7.61
N LEU A 39 -11.38 6.83 6.37
CA LEU A 39 -11.23 8.10 5.64
C LEU A 39 -12.56 8.74 5.27
N ALA A 40 -13.64 7.97 5.18
CA ALA A 40 -14.97 8.45 4.80
C ALA A 40 -15.59 9.52 5.72
N HIS A 41 -15.02 9.76 6.91
CA HIS A 41 -15.38 10.92 7.73
C HIS A 41 -15.03 12.27 7.08
N ASP A 42 -14.08 12.27 6.13
CA ASP A 42 -13.75 13.43 5.30
C ASP A 42 -13.86 13.03 3.81
N PRO A 43 -15.01 13.32 3.16
CA PRO A 43 -15.23 12.96 1.75
C PRO A 43 -14.21 13.57 0.78
N ALA A 44 -13.67 14.76 1.08
CA ALA A 44 -12.68 15.41 0.23
C ALA A 44 -11.34 14.69 0.31
N LEU A 45 -10.89 14.36 1.52
CA LEU A 45 -9.67 13.57 1.74
C LEU A 45 -9.80 12.16 1.17
N LEU A 46 -10.94 11.49 1.38
CA LEU A 46 -11.22 10.17 0.82
C LEU A 46 -11.09 10.17 -0.70
N SER A 47 -11.77 11.11 -1.37
CA SER A 47 -11.76 11.23 -2.83
C SER A 47 -10.34 11.50 -3.36
N ALA A 48 -9.65 12.50 -2.80
CA ALA A 48 -8.30 12.85 -3.23
C ALA A 48 -7.31 11.68 -3.05
N THR A 49 -7.38 10.99 -1.91
CA THR A 49 -6.52 9.84 -1.61
C THR A 49 -6.79 8.68 -2.55
N TRP A 50 -8.06 8.36 -2.80
CA TRP A 50 -8.43 7.29 -3.72
C TRP A 50 -7.98 7.58 -5.16
N GLN A 51 -8.22 8.78 -5.67
CA GLN A 51 -7.81 9.14 -7.04
C GLN A 51 -6.28 9.08 -7.20
N ARG A 52 -5.53 9.56 -6.20
CA ARG A 52 -4.07 9.44 -6.22
C ARG A 52 -3.62 8.00 -6.19
N LEU A 53 -4.20 7.18 -5.31
CA LEU A 53 -3.86 5.76 -5.20
C LEU A 53 -4.18 5.00 -6.49
N LYS A 54 -5.36 5.23 -7.09
CA LYS A 54 -5.78 4.63 -8.36
C LYS A 54 -4.83 4.98 -9.50
N SER A 55 -4.38 6.23 -9.58
CA SER A 55 -3.39 6.67 -10.56
C SER A 55 -2.02 6.00 -10.36
N VAL A 56 -1.51 5.92 -9.12
CA VAL A 56 -0.19 5.34 -8.84
C VAL A 56 -0.19 3.81 -9.00
N MET A 57 -1.22 3.14 -8.48
CA MET A 57 -1.30 1.68 -8.40
C MET A 57 -2.01 1.03 -9.60
N GLY A 58 -2.57 1.82 -10.52
CA GLY A 58 -3.15 1.37 -11.78
C GLY A 58 -2.09 0.91 -12.81
N PRO A 59 -2.49 0.61 -14.05
CA PRO A 59 -1.57 0.20 -15.12
C PRO A 59 -0.44 1.21 -15.36
N GLY A 60 0.75 0.72 -15.71
CA GLY A 60 1.90 1.56 -16.03
C GLY A 60 3.13 0.72 -16.39
N THR A 61 4.31 1.32 -16.37
CA THR A 61 5.57 0.65 -16.73
C THR A 61 5.96 -0.47 -15.76
N LEU A 62 5.69 -0.30 -14.47
CA LEU A 62 5.80 -1.38 -13.49
C LEU A 62 4.49 -2.18 -13.47
N ASP A 63 4.60 -3.51 -13.53
CA ASP A 63 3.44 -4.37 -13.44
C ASP A 63 2.77 -4.28 -12.05
N PRO A 64 1.47 -4.63 -11.94
CA PRO A 64 0.73 -4.47 -10.70
C PRO A 64 1.27 -5.26 -9.50
N LEU A 65 1.89 -6.42 -9.72
CA LEU A 65 2.45 -7.22 -8.64
C LEU A 65 3.72 -6.55 -8.11
N THR A 66 4.64 -6.13 -8.99
CA THR A 66 5.84 -5.38 -8.60
C THR A 66 5.51 -4.15 -7.76
N LYS A 67 4.45 -3.40 -8.14
CA LYS A 67 3.99 -2.25 -7.35
C LYS A 67 3.57 -2.64 -5.93
N GLU A 68 2.87 -3.76 -5.73
CA GLU A 68 2.50 -4.22 -4.39
C GLU A 68 3.71 -4.72 -3.60
N LEU A 69 4.67 -5.41 -4.22
CA LEU A 69 5.89 -5.86 -3.54
C LEU A 69 6.67 -4.66 -2.95
N ILE A 70 6.79 -3.58 -3.73
CA ILE A 70 7.38 -2.32 -3.26
C ILE A 70 6.54 -1.73 -2.12
N TYR A 71 5.21 -1.71 -2.26
CA TYR A 71 4.31 -1.17 -1.23
C TYR A 71 4.44 -1.95 0.09
N ILE A 72 4.53 -3.28 0.03
CA ILE A 72 4.77 -4.14 1.20
C ILE A 72 6.10 -3.78 1.86
N ALA A 73 7.19 -3.69 1.09
CA ALA A 73 8.50 -3.35 1.63
C ALA A 73 8.48 -2.01 2.39
N VAL A 74 7.92 -0.97 1.78
CA VAL A 74 7.76 0.35 2.42
C VAL A 74 6.85 0.27 3.66
N SER A 75 5.75 -0.48 3.58
CA SER A 75 4.82 -0.65 4.71
C SER A 75 5.47 -1.29 5.92
N VAL A 76 6.30 -2.32 5.68
CA VAL A 76 7.04 -3.02 6.74
C VAL A 76 8.11 -2.11 7.33
N THR A 77 8.90 -1.41 6.51
CA THR A 77 9.90 -0.45 7.00
C THR A 77 9.29 0.68 7.83
N ASN A 78 8.07 1.11 7.48
CA ASN A 78 7.33 2.13 8.23
C ASN A 78 6.57 1.57 9.46
N GLY A 79 6.68 0.26 9.75
CA GLY A 79 6.02 -0.36 10.90
C GLY A 79 4.48 -0.36 10.84
N CYS A 80 3.88 -0.29 9.65
CA CYS A 80 2.43 -0.25 9.49
C CYS A 80 1.83 -1.66 9.42
N GLU A 81 1.32 -2.17 10.55
CA GLU A 81 0.63 -3.47 10.63
C GLU A 81 -0.53 -3.57 9.62
N TYR A 82 -1.45 -2.60 9.62
CA TYR A 82 -2.60 -2.58 8.72
C TYR A 82 -2.18 -2.69 7.24
N CYS A 83 -1.15 -1.92 6.87
CA CYS A 83 -0.63 -1.85 5.51
C CYS A 83 0.06 -3.16 5.12
N ALA A 84 0.84 -3.76 6.02
CA ALA A 84 1.48 -5.05 5.79
C ALA A 84 0.43 -6.13 5.46
N HIS A 85 -0.69 -6.16 6.20
CA HIS A 85 -1.79 -7.08 5.91
C HIS A 85 -2.49 -6.77 4.58
N SER A 86 -2.89 -5.52 4.36
CA SER A 86 -3.68 -5.16 3.17
C SER A 86 -2.90 -5.34 1.87
N HIS A 87 -1.64 -4.93 1.83
CA HIS A 87 -0.81 -5.02 0.63
C HIS A 87 -0.31 -6.45 0.38
N THR A 88 -0.06 -7.25 1.42
CA THR A 88 0.21 -8.69 1.24
C THR A 88 -0.99 -9.42 0.63
N ALA A 89 -2.21 -9.11 1.07
CA ALA A 89 -3.42 -9.67 0.47
C ALA A 89 -3.58 -9.22 -1.00
N ALA A 90 -3.34 -7.94 -1.29
CA ALA A 90 -3.39 -7.41 -2.66
C ALA A 90 -2.34 -8.03 -3.59
N ALA A 91 -1.10 -8.24 -3.11
CA ALA A 91 -0.06 -8.92 -3.86
C ALA A 91 -0.44 -10.37 -4.18
N ARG A 92 -1.00 -11.11 -3.22
CA ARG A 92 -1.51 -12.48 -3.45
C ARG A 92 -2.62 -12.51 -4.49
N ALA A 93 -3.56 -11.58 -4.44
CA ALA A 93 -4.62 -11.45 -5.44
C ALA A 93 -4.07 -11.15 -6.86
N LYS A 94 -2.87 -10.56 -6.94
CA LYS A 94 -2.13 -10.30 -8.19
C LYS A 94 -1.12 -11.39 -8.55
N GLY A 95 -1.16 -12.54 -7.89
CA GLY A 95 -0.37 -13.72 -8.25
C GLY A 95 0.94 -13.90 -7.47
N MET A 96 1.17 -13.17 -6.38
CA MET A 96 2.34 -13.42 -5.54
C MET A 96 2.36 -14.86 -5.01
N THR A 97 3.39 -15.61 -5.38
CA THR A 97 3.60 -16.99 -4.92
C THR A 97 4.20 -17.04 -3.51
N PRO A 98 4.09 -18.16 -2.79
CA PRO A 98 4.79 -18.35 -1.52
C PRO A 98 6.31 -18.17 -1.63
N ALA A 99 6.90 -18.61 -2.75
CA ALA A 99 8.33 -18.44 -3.02
C ALA A 99 8.71 -16.95 -3.15
N GLN A 100 7.97 -16.19 -3.96
CA GLN A 100 8.17 -14.73 -4.09
C GLN A 100 7.97 -14.01 -2.75
N HIS A 101 7.00 -14.44 -1.94
CA HIS A 101 6.81 -13.85 -0.62
C HIS A 101 8.00 -14.11 0.32
N GLY A 102 8.53 -15.34 0.35
CA GLY A 102 9.74 -15.66 1.12
C GLY A 102 10.97 -14.87 0.66
N GLU A 103 11.13 -14.71 -0.66
CA GLU A 103 12.20 -13.89 -1.24
C GLU A 103 12.04 -12.40 -0.88
N LEU A 104 10.83 -11.85 -1.00
CA LEU A 104 10.53 -10.47 -0.60
C LEU A 104 10.93 -10.20 0.86
N LEU A 105 10.59 -11.11 1.78
CA LEU A 105 10.96 -10.98 3.20
C LEU A 105 12.48 -10.97 3.39
N SER A 106 13.20 -11.82 2.64
CA SER A 106 14.67 -11.85 2.66
C SER A 106 15.28 -10.54 2.16
N VAL A 107 14.72 -9.98 1.08
CA VAL A 107 15.13 -8.67 0.51
C VAL A 107 14.88 -7.55 1.53
N ILE A 108 13.70 -7.50 2.16
CA ILE A 108 13.37 -6.48 3.17
C ILE A 108 14.33 -6.56 4.36
N GLY A 109 14.60 -7.77 4.87
CA GLY A 109 15.52 -7.99 5.98
C GLY A 109 16.95 -7.54 5.64
N MET A 110 17.44 -7.95 4.46
CA MET A 110 18.79 -7.58 3.99
C MET A 110 18.94 -6.08 3.79
N ALA A 111 17.97 -5.42 3.14
CA ALA A 111 17.97 -3.98 2.96
C ALA A 111 17.97 -3.24 4.30
N SER A 112 17.12 -3.67 5.26
CA SER A 112 17.07 -3.06 6.59
C SER A 112 18.41 -3.20 7.33
N GLN A 113 19.03 -4.38 7.29
CA GLN A 113 20.32 -4.65 7.93
C GLN A 113 21.43 -3.81 7.31
N THR A 114 21.57 -3.85 5.98
CA THR A 114 22.66 -3.17 5.27
C THR A 114 22.53 -1.65 5.33
N ASN A 115 21.30 -1.11 5.27
CA ASN A 115 21.07 0.33 5.49
C ASN A 115 21.50 0.77 6.88
N ALA A 116 21.21 -0.01 7.92
CA ALA A 116 21.63 0.29 9.28
C ALA A 116 23.16 0.29 9.42
N LEU A 117 23.84 -0.70 8.84
CA LEU A 117 25.31 -0.78 8.84
C LEU A 117 25.94 0.40 8.10
N ALA A 118 25.49 0.70 6.88
CA ALA A 118 26.01 1.80 6.08
C ALA A 118 25.80 3.16 6.77
N THR A 119 24.64 3.34 7.41
CA THR A 119 24.34 4.54 8.21
C THR A 119 25.27 4.65 9.42
N ALA A 120 25.44 3.58 10.20
CA ALA A 120 26.31 3.58 11.38
C ALA A 120 27.78 3.84 11.03
N LEU A 121 28.23 3.33 9.88
CA LEU A 121 29.59 3.49 9.39
C LEU A 121 29.83 4.81 8.64
N GLN A 122 28.77 5.57 8.32
CA GLN A 122 28.83 6.79 7.50
C GLN A 122 29.58 6.54 6.17
N VAL A 123 29.21 5.47 5.47
CA VAL A 123 29.87 5.07 4.22
C VAL A 123 29.71 6.20 3.18
N PRO A 124 30.80 6.74 2.61
CA PRO A 124 30.71 7.76 1.57
C PRO A 124 30.16 7.14 0.27
N VAL A 125 29.42 7.94 -0.50
CA VAL A 125 28.95 7.51 -1.82
C VAL A 125 30.14 7.48 -2.79
N ASP A 126 30.40 6.31 -3.40
CA ASP A 126 31.41 6.16 -4.44
C ASP A 126 31.12 7.07 -5.64
N GLU A 127 32.15 7.69 -6.21
CA GLU A 127 32.00 8.61 -7.35
C GLU A 127 31.33 7.96 -8.56
N VAL A 128 31.58 6.66 -8.79
CA VAL A 128 30.99 5.92 -9.91
C VAL A 128 29.47 5.76 -9.80
N PHE A 129 28.89 5.94 -8.61
CA PHE A 129 27.44 5.84 -8.38
C PHE A 129 26.73 7.19 -8.34
N LYS A 130 27.45 8.32 -8.42
CA LYS A 130 26.82 9.64 -8.45
C LYS A 130 26.18 9.87 -9.81
N VAL A 131 24.84 9.92 -9.82
CA VAL A 131 23.99 10.24 -10.98
C VAL A 131 23.44 11.65 -10.89
#